data_AF-A0A7S0EM35-F1
#
_entry.id   AF-A0A7S0EM35-F1
#
_cell.length_a   1.000
_cell.length_b   1.000
_cell.length_c   1.000
_cell.angle_alpha   90.00
_cell.angle_beta   90.00
_cell.angle_gamma   90.00
#
_symmetry.space_group_name_H-M   'P 1'
#
loop_
_entity.id
_entity.type
_entity.pdbx_description
1 polymer ?
#
loop_
_entity_poly.entity_id
_entity_poly.type
_entity_poly.pdbx_seq_one_letter_code
_entity_poly.pdbx_strand_id
1 'polypeptide(L)'
;EHVMFTMGSDFQYEAAGNWFVNLDAIIHHVNLDGRVNAFYSSPSEYVAAKRAEATVAWPLKTDDFFPYADGPHQFWTGYFTSRPAWKRMVRSGSAAFQSLRQLGALGGSAAQPELAQ
;
A
#
# COMPACT_ATOMS: atom_id res chain seq x y z
N GLU A 1 -0.57 -0.42 -22.91
CA GLU A 1 -0.52 -1.85 -22.54
C GLU A 1 0.60 -2.04 -21.52
N HIS A 2 0.28 -2.00 -20.23
CA HIS A 2 1.24 -2.20 -19.15
C HIS A 2 0.65 -3.12 -18.08
N VAL A 3 1.46 -4.05 -17.58
CA VAL A 3 1.11 -4.99 -16.49
C VAL A 3 2.15 -4.86 -15.38
N MET A 4 1.69 -4.80 -14.13
CA MET A 4 2.56 -4.75 -12.95
C MET A 4 2.68 -6.13 -12.33
N PHE A 5 3.91 -6.54 -12.02
CA PHE A 5 4.21 -7.75 -11.27
C PHE A 5 4.74 -7.35 -9.90
N THR A 6 4.02 -7.71 -8.83
CA THR A 6 4.46 -7.45 -7.46
C THR A 6 5.43 -8.53 -7.01
N MET A 7 6.70 -8.36 -7.35
CA MET A 7 7.77 -9.33 -7.06
C MET A 7 8.15 -9.30 -5.58
N GLY A 8 7.34 -9.92 -4.72
CA GLY A 8 7.61 -10.01 -3.28
C GLY A 8 6.44 -10.62 -2.50
N SER A 9 6.65 -10.80 -1.20
CA SER A 9 5.64 -11.26 -0.24
C SER A 9 6.08 -10.90 1.18
N ASP A 10 5.32 -11.35 2.18
CA ASP A 10 5.59 -11.11 3.61
C ASP A 10 7.03 -11.50 3.97
N PHE A 11 7.78 -10.55 4.53
CA PHE A 11 9.15 -10.72 5.01
C PHE A 11 10.15 -11.29 3.98
N GLN A 12 9.93 -11.08 2.69
CA GLN A 12 10.91 -11.44 1.66
C GLN A 12 12.04 -10.41 1.55
N TYR A 13 13.03 -10.71 0.69
CA TYR A 13 14.22 -9.88 0.41
C TYR A 13 15.25 -9.73 1.54
N GLU A 14 15.18 -10.51 2.63
CA GLU A 14 16.28 -10.56 3.62
C GLU A 14 17.63 -10.90 2.97
N ALA A 15 17.61 -11.82 1.99
CA ALA A 15 18.73 -12.11 1.09
C ALA A 15 18.39 -11.66 -0.34
N ALA A 16 18.24 -10.34 -0.53
CA ALA A 16 17.80 -9.71 -1.78
C ALA A 16 18.62 -10.13 -3.03
N GLY A 17 19.90 -10.44 -2.88
CA GLY A 17 20.76 -10.86 -3.99
C GLY A 17 20.22 -12.08 -4.76
N ASN A 18 19.59 -13.04 -4.08
CA ASN A 18 18.99 -14.20 -4.71
C ASN A 18 17.83 -13.83 -5.65
N TRP A 19 17.06 -12.80 -5.31
CA TRP A 19 15.98 -12.31 -6.16
C TRP A 19 16.53 -11.56 -7.37
N PHE A 20 17.41 -10.58 -7.14
CA PHE A 20 17.89 -9.69 -8.20
C PHE A 20 18.72 -10.42 -9.25
N VAL A 21 19.58 -11.38 -8.88
CA VAL A 21 20.34 -12.17 -9.86
C VAL A 21 19.42 -12.93 -10.82
N ASN A 22 18.33 -13.51 -10.31
CA ASN A 22 17.37 -14.24 -11.16
C ASN A 22 16.48 -13.29 -11.98
N LEU A 23 16.05 -12.17 -11.40
CA LEU A 23 15.27 -11.15 -12.10
C LEU A 23 16.05 -10.52 -13.25
N ASP A 24 17.34 -10.21 -13.04
CA ASP A 24 18.23 -9.69 -14.08
C ASP A 24 18.34 -10.67 -15.26
N ALA A 25 18.49 -11.96 -14.98
CA ALA A 25 18.54 -12.99 -16.02
C ALA A 25 17.21 -13.07 -16.80
N ILE A 26 16.06 -13.03 -16.10
CA ILE A 26 14.74 -13.03 -16.73
C ILE A 26 14.57 -11.79 -17.62
N ILE A 27 14.83 -10.59 -17.10
CA ILE A 27 14.72 -9.33 -17.84
C ILE A 27 15.60 -9.36 -19.09
N HIS A 28 16.85 -9.80 -18.94
CA HIS A 28 17.79 -9.91 -20.05
C HIS A 28 17.27 -10.81 -21.17
N HIS A 29 16.91 -12.05 -20.86
CA HIS A 29 16.50 -13.02 -21.89
C HIS A 29 15.14 -12.72 -22.49
N VAL A 30 14.19 -12.20 -21.72
CA VAL A 30 12.88 -11.78 -22.22
C VAL A 30 13.02 -10.61 -23.20
N ASN A 31 13.85 -9.63 -22.88
CA ASN A 31 14.05 -8.47 -23.76
C ASN A 31 14.85 -8.83 -25.02
N LEU A 32 15.76 -9.81 -24.96
CA LEU A 32 16.43 -10.36 -26.15
C LEU A 32 15.47 -11.09 -27.09
N ASP A 33 14.51 -11.83 -26.53
CA ASP A 33 13.48 -12.53 -27.30
C ASP A 33 12.51 -11.55 -27.99
N GLY A 34 12.19 -10.42 -27.34
CA GLY A 34 11.52 -9.27 -27.96
C GLY A 34 10.00 -9.40 -28.12
N ARG A 35 9.37 -10.53 -27.73
CA ARG A 35 7.90 -10.66 -27.73
C ARG A 35 7.22 -9.77 -26.70
N VAL A 36 7.90 -9.50 -25.59
CA VAL A 36 7.46 -8.57 -24.53
C VAL A 36 8.67 -7.81 -24.00
N ASN A 37 8.42 -6.67 -23.33
CA ASN A 37 9.46 -5.89 -22.66
C ASN A 37 9.26 -5.95 -21.14
N ALA A 38 10.26 -6.46 -20.42
CA ALA A 38 10.30 -6.53 -18.96
C ALA A 38 11.39 -5.57 -18.43
N PHE A 39 11.11 -4.92 -17.30
CA PHE A 39 12.04 -4.00 -16.65
C PHE A 39 11.67 -3.83 -15.18
N TYR A 40 12.65 -3.41 -14.37
CA TYR A 40 12.36 -2.96 -13.01
C TYR A 40 11.57 -1.67 -13.03
N SER A 41 10.57 -1.58 -12.17
CA SER A 41 9.68 -0.43 -12.08
C SER A 41 9.21 -0.26 -10.65
N SER A 42 8.65 0.92 -10.37
CA SER A 42 7.89 1.25 -9.17
C SER A 42 6.38 1.33 -9.47
N PRO A 43 5.51 1.24 -8.44
CA PRO A 43 4.07 1.46 -8.62
C PRO A 43 3.73 2.85 -9.20
N SER A 44 4.50 3.88 -8.87
CA SER A 44 4.29 5.24 -9.42
C SER A 44 4.56 5.31 -10.92
N GLU A 45 5.62 4.67 -11.40
CA GLU A 45 5.93 4.59 -12.84
C GLU A 45 4.86 3.80 -13.59
N TYR A 46 4.38 2.70 -13.02
CA TYR A 46 3.28 1.93 -13.58
C TYR A 46 2.01 2.79 -13.73
N VAL A 47 1.59 3.50 -12.67
CA VAL A 47 0.40 4.36 -12.72
C VAL A 47 0.59 5.51 -13.72
N ALA A 48 1.79 6.09 -13.82
CA ALA A 48 2.10 7.11 -14.82
C ALA A 48 1.95 6.57 -16.25
N ALA A 49 2.48 5.37 -16.51
CA ALA A 49 2.34 4.69 -17.80
C ALA A 49 0.87 4.38 -18.12
N LYS A 50 0.10 3.86 -17.16
CA LYS A 50 -1.35 3.61 -17.32
C LYS A 50 -2.14 4.89 -17.58
N ARG A 51 -1.78 6.00 -16.94
CA ARG A 51 -2.42 7.31 -17.16
C ARG A 51 -2.11 7.88 -18.55
N ALA A 52 -0.94 7.59 -19.11
CA ALA A 52 -0.54 8.04 -20.44
C ALA A 52 -1.25 7.26 -21.58
N GLU A 53 -1.92 6.14 -21.27
CA GLU A 53 -2.70 5.38 -22.25
C GLU A 53 -3.96 6.15 -22.69
N ALA A 54 -3.87 6.91 -23.78
CA ALA A 54 -4.94 7.76 -24.29
C ALA A 54 -6.19 7.00 -24.78
N THR A 55 -6.08 5.70 -25.04
CA THR A 55 -7.14 4.87 -25.64
C THR A 55 -7.99 4.12 -24.62
N VAL A 56 -7.64 4.17 -23.33
CA VAL A 56 -8.31 3.39 -22.29
C VAL A 56 -9.30 4.26 -21.51
N ALA A 57 -10.58 3.86 -21.54
CA ALA A 57 -11.59 4.41 -20.66
C ALA A 57 -11.66 3.58 -19.36
N TRP A 58 -11.54 4.25 -18.21
CA TRP A 58 -11.56 3.60 -16.90
C TRP A 58 -12.98 3.57 -16.33
N PRO A 59 -13.46 2.43 -15.80
CA PRO A 59 -14.75 2.37 -15.14
C PRO A 59 -14.74 3.19 -13.85
N LEU A 60 -15.87 3.83 -13.54
CA LEU A 60 -16.05 4.57 -12.29
C LEU A 60 -16.44 3.62 -11.14
N LYS A 61 -15.79 3.78 -9.98
CA LYS A 61 -16.17 3.16 -8.70
C LYS A 61 -16.34 4.25 -7.65
N THR A 62 -17.50 4.30 -7.00
CA THR A 62 -17.84 5.36 -6.02
C THR A 62 -17.85 4.88 -4.58
N ASP A 63 -18.24 3.63 -4.34
CA ASP A 63 -18.45 3.13 -2.97
C ASP A 63 -17.18 2.47 -2.41
N ASP A 64 -17.29 1.81 -1.24
CA ASP A 64 -16.19 1.06 -0.63
C ASP A 64 -16.05 -0.38 -1.17
N PHE A 65 -15.18 -1.16 -0.51
CA PHE A 65 -14.92 -2.58 -0.79
C PHE A 65 -15.32 -3.48 0.41
N PHE A 66 -16.25 -3.04 1.26
CA PHE A 66 -16.71 -3.85 2.39
C PHE A 66 -18.05 -4.55 2.10
N PRO A 67 -18.28 -5.76 2.68
CA PRO A 67 -17.31 -6.60 3.40
C PRO A 67 -16.41 -7.40 2.45
N TYR A 68 -15.15 -7.63 2.87
CA TYR A 68 -14.24 -8.52 2.15
C TYR A 68 -14.55 -9.99 2.43
N ALA A 69 -14.48 -10.81 1.40
CA ALA A 69 -14.51 -12.27 1.50
C ALA A 69 -13.54 -12.88 0.47
N ASP A 70 -12.75 -13.86 0.92
CA ASP A 70 -11.82 -14.64 0.09
C ASP A 70 -12.41 -16.00 -0.34
N GLY A 71 -13.65 -16.30 0.07
CA GLY A 71 -14.41 -17.47 -0.38
C GLY A 71 -15.92 -17.34 -0.08
N PRO A 72 -16.78 -18.23 -0.62
CA PRO A 72 -18.25 -18.09 -0.56
C PRO A 72 -18.85 -17.93 0.84
N HIS A 73 -18.18 -18.45 1.86
CA HIS A 73 -18.62 -18.42 3.26
C HIS A 73 -17.53 -17.91 4.21
N GLN A 74 -16.56 -17.15 3.69
CA GLN A 74 -15.38 -16.67 4.42
C GLN A 74 -15.41 -15.14 4.46
N PHE A 75 -16.44 -14.57 5.09
CA PHE A 75 -16.54 -13.12 5.24
C PHE A 75 -15.71 -12.62 6.41
N TRP A 76 -14.86 -11.64 6.16
CA TRP A 76 -13.93 -11.08 7.16
C TRP A 76 -14.63 -10.01 7.99
N THR A 77 -15.84 -10.25 8.46
CA THR A 77 -16.60 -9.28 9.30
C THR A 77 -16.33 -9.47 10.79
N GLY A 78 -15.76 -10.61 11.21
CA GLY A 78 -15.45 -10.88 12.61
C GLY A 78 -14.46 -9.88 13.23
N TYR A 79 -13.46 -9.42 12.45
CA TYR A 79 -12.48 -8.45 12.97
C TYR A 79 -13.08 -7.08 13.29
N PHE A 80 -14.30 -6.78 12.84
CA PHE A 80 -15.04 -5.58 13.25
C PHE A 80 -15.29 -5.56 14.77
N THR A 81 -15.37 -6.72 15.43
CA THR A 81 -15.60 -6.81 16.89
C THR A 81 -14.44 -7.43 17.66
N SER A 82 -13.58 -8.26 17.04
CA SER A 82 -12.43 -8.89 17.70
C SER A 82 -11.61 -7.89 18.54
N ARG A 83 -11.27 -8.25 19.78
CA ARG A 83 -10.53 -7.38 20.73
C ARG A 83 -11.23 -6.03 21.01
N PRO A 84 -12.48 -6.03 21.50
CA PRO A 84 -13.29 -4.81 21.63
C PRO A 84 -12.71 -3.81 22.66
N ALA A 85 -12.06 -4.29 23.73
CA ALA A 85 -11.41 -3.43 24.71
C ALA A 85 -10.30 -2.56 24.08
N TRP A 86 -9.49 -3.13 23.17
CA TRP A 86 -8.44 -2.39 22.47
C TRP A 86 -9.02 -1.38 21.48
N LYS A 87 -10.08 -1.75 20.76
CA LYS A 87 -10.80 -0.82 19.88
C LYS A 87 -11.33 0.39 20.67
N ARG A 88 -11.90 0.17 21.86
CA ARG A 88 -12.32 1.27 22.76
C ARG A 88 -11.14 2.11 23.23
N MET A 89 -10.03 1.47 23.63
CA MET A 89 -8.82 2.17 24.06
C MET A 89 -8.28 3.10 22.96
N VAL A 90 -8.24 2.67 21.69
CA VAL A 90 -7.83 3.51 20.55
C VAL A 90 -8.77 4.71 20.40
N ARG A 91 -10.09 4.54 20.51
CA ARG A 91 -11.05 5.64 20.44
C ARG A 91 -10.84 6.67 21.55
N SER A 92 -10.72 6.20 22.79
CA SER A 92 -10.51 7.08 23.96
C SER A 92 -9.15 7.79 23.89
N GLY A 93 -8.09 7.08 23.51
CA GLY A 93 -6.75 7.65 23.32
C GLY A 93 -6.71 8.70 22.21
N SER A 94 -7.36 8.43 21.07
CA SER A 94 -7.47 9.38 19.96
C SER A 94 -8.20 10.67 20.36
N ALA A 95 -9.30 10.56 21.12
CA ALA A 95 -10.03 11.73 21.62
C ALA A 95 -9.16 12.56 22.58
N ALA A 96 -8.51 11.91 23.55
CA ALA A 96 -7.61 12.59 24.48
C ALA A 96 -6.45 13.28 23.75
N PHE A 97 -5.83 12.62 22.78
CA PHE A 97 -4.75 13.18 21.98
C PHE A 97 -5.20 14.42 21.20
N GLN A 98 -6.38 14.39 20.60
CA GLN A 98 -6.91 15.55 19.88
C GLN A 98 -7.19 16.74 20.82
N SER A 99 -7.75 16.49 22.00
CA SER A 99 -7.95 17.53 23.02
C SER A 99 -6.62 18.14 23.48
N LEU A 100 -5.59 17.31 23.70
CA LEU A 100 -4.25 17.79 24.06
C LEU A 100 -3.62 18.64 22.94
N ARG A 101 -3.78 18.26 21.67
CA ARG A 101 -3.32 19.08 20.53
C ARG A 101 -4.01 20.44 20.48
N GLN A 102 -5.32 20.48 20.72
CA GLN A 102 -6.08 21.74 20.76
C GLN A 102 -5.63 22.64 21.92
N LEU A 103 -5.45 22.06 23.11
CA LEU A 103 -4.92 22.78 24.27
C LEU A 103 -3.49 23.28 24.02
N GLY A 104 -2.63 22.47 23.41
CA GLY A 104 -1.27 22.87 23.04
C GLY A 104 -1.23 24.03 22.05
N ALA A 105 -2.09 24.00 21.02
CA ALA A 105 -2.22 25.07 20.04
C ALA A 105 -2.73 26.38 20.66
N LEU A 106 -3.70 26.31 21.58
CA LEU A 106 -4.25 27.48 22.28
C LEU A 106 -3.30 28.03 23.34
N GLY A 107 -2.57 27.15 24.02
CA GLY A 107 -1.64 27.50 25.10
C GLY A 107 -0.28 28.00 24.62
N GLY A 108 -0.07 28.18 23.31
CA GLY A 108 1.19 28.69 22.75
C GLY A 108 2.40 27.76 22.94
N SER A 109 2.17 26.48 23.29
CA SER A 109 3.26 25.52 23.34
C SER A 109 3.65 25.16 21.91
N ALA A 110 4.64 25.88 21.39
CA ALA A 110 5.44 25.48 20.24
C ALA A 110 6.30 24.25 20.60
N ALA A 111 5.68 23.17 21.08
CA ALA A 111 6.28 21.86 21.05
C ALA A 111 5.99 21.25 19.68
N GLN A 112 6.63 21.81 18.64
CA GLN A 112 7.00 20.98 17.51
C GLN A 112 7.90 19.89 18.08
N PRO A 113 7.56 18.60 17.97
CA PRO A 113 8.61 17.62 18.01
C PRO A 113 9.50 17.92 16.82
N GLU A 114 10.72 18.41 17.07
CA GLU A 114 11.80 18.23 16.11
C GLU A 114 11.86 16.73 15.84
N LEU A 115 11.33 16.33 14.69
CA LEU A 115 11.68 15.05 14.09
C LEU A 115 13.12 15.21 13.65
N ALA A 116 14.04 14.87 14.56
CA ALA A 116 15.42 14.59 14.22
C ALA A 116 15.44 13.41 13.23
N GLN A 117 15.78 13.76 11.98
CA GLN A 117 16.23 12.93 10.85
C GLN A 117 15.33 11.79 10.39
#